data_AF-A0A1Z4RXP8-F1
#
_entry.id   AF-A0A1Z4RXP8-F1
#
_cell.length_a   1.000
_cell.length_b   1.000
_cell.length_c   1.000
_cell.angle_alpha   90.00
_cell.angle_beta   90.00
_cell.angle_gamma   90.00
#
_symmetry.space_group_name_H-M   'P 1'
#
loop_
_entity.id
_entity.type
_entity.pdbx_description
1 polymer ?
#
loop_
_entity_poly.entity_id
_entity_poly.type
_entity_poly.pdbx_seq_one_letter_code
_entity_poly.pdbx_strand_id
1 'polypeptide(L)' 'MNAENLFARGTEKIARGDYQGAIADFERVIALNPNYIEAYCNRGMAYFGLGNLV' A
#
# COMPACT_ATOMS: atom_id res chain seq x y z
N MET A 1 7.48 11.63 6.41
CA MET A 1 7.46 10.17 6.62
C MET A 1 8.49 9.54 5.71
N ASN A 2 9.25 8.56 6.18
CA ASN A 2 10.15 7.76 5.36
C ASN A 2 9.36 6.62 4.67
N ALA A 3 10.02 5.91 3.76
CA ALA A 3 9.42 4.79 3.03
C ALA A 3 8.90 3.69 3.98
N GLU A 4 9.63 3.36 5.04
CA GLU A 4 9.24 2.32 6.01
C GLU A 4 7.95 2.68 6.78
N ASN A 5 7.82 3.93 7.28
CA ASN A 5 6.61 4.34 8.00
C ASN A 5 5.38 4.37 7.07
N LEU A 6 5.56 4.78 5.81
CA LEU A 6 4.48 4.73 4.82
C LEU A 6 4.08 3.30 4.50
N PHE A 7 5.05 2.39 4.38
CA PHE A 7 4.80 0.97 4.15
C PHE A 7 4.05 0.31 5.31
N ALA A 8 4.47 0.58 6.55
CA ALA A 8 3.78 0.08 7.74
C ALA A 8 2.33 0.60 7.80
N ARG A 9 2.13 1.90 7.57
CA ARG A 9 0.79 2.51 7.54
C ARG A 9 -0.10 1.93 6.45
N GLY A 10 0.45 1.70 5.26
CA GLY A 10 -0.27 1.05 4.16
C GLY A 10 -0.73 -0.37 4.53
N THR A 11 0.13 -1.13 5.19
CA THR A 11 -0.19 -2.49 5.67
C THR A 11 -1.30 -2.47 6.73
N GLU A 12 -1.25 -1.53 7.68
CA GLU A 12 -2.34 -1.38 8.66
C GLU A 12 -3.67 -0.98 8.03
N LYS A 13 -3.64 -0.21 6.94
CA LYS A 13 -4.84 0.17 6.20
C LYS A 13 -5.44 -1.00 5.45
N ILE A 14 -4.62 -1.87 4.84
CA ILE A 14 -5.08 -3.17 4.30
C ILE A 14 -5.81 -3.96 5.40
N ALA A 15 -5.23 -4.07 6.59
CA ALA A 15 -5.83 -4.82 7.70
C ALA A 15 -7.18 -4.22 8.17
N ARG A 16 -7.39 -2.92 7.96
CA ARG A 16 -8.64 -2.22 8.25
C ARG A 16 -9.64 -2.19 7.09
N GLY A 17 -9.28 -2.76 5.94
CA GLY A 17 -10.08 -2.71 4.71
C GLY A 17 -10.03 -1.36 3.98
N ASP A 18 -9.19 -0.42 4.42
CA ASP A 18 -8.94 0.85 3.72
C ASP A 18 -7.95 0.63 2.56
N TYR A 19 -8.40 -0.09 1.54
CA TYR A 19 -7.55 -0.44 0.41
C TYR A 19 -7.15 0.79 -0.42
N GLN A 20 -8.03 1.78 -0.56
CA GLN A 20 -7.72 3.02 -1.27
C GLN A 20 -6.62 3.81 -0.55
N GLY A 21 -6.74 3.97 0.77
CA GLY A 21 -5.71 4.62 1.56
C GLY A 21 -4.40 3.85 1.58
N ALA A 22 -4.43 2.52 1.50
CA ALA A 22 -3.24 1.69 1.40
C ALA A 22 -2.53 1.88 0.04
N ILE A 23 -3.26 1.92 -1.07
CA ILE A 23 -2.72 2.20 -2.41
C ILE A 23 -1.96 3.52 -2.42
N ALA A 24 -2.56 4.59 -1.89
CA ALA A 24 -1.92 5.90 -1.84
C ALA A 24 -0.62 5.90 -1.02
N ASP A 25 -0.57 5.12 0.06
CA ASP A 25 0.64 4.97 0.87
C ASP A 25 1.73 4.21 0.11
N PHE A 26 1.40 3.09 -0.56
CA PHE A 26 2.37 2.34 -1.34
C PHE A 26 2.87 3.09 -2.57
N GLU A 27 2.05 3.92 -3.21
CA GLU A 27 2.51 4.83 -4.27
C GLU A 27 3.55 5.82 -3.76
N ARG A 28 3.36 6.33 -2.54
CA ARG A 28 4.34 7.20 -1.88
C ARG A 28 5.63 6.45 -1.54
N VAL A 29 5.54 5.17 -1.12
CA VAL A 29 6.72 4.31 -0.89
C VAL A 29 7.50 4.12 -2.19
N ILE A 30 6.81 3.78 -3.28
CA ILE A 30 7.40 3.57 -4.60
C ILE A 30 8.07 4.85 -5.13
N ALA A 31 7.47 6.02 -4.91
CA ALA A 31 8.05 7.29 -5.31
C ALA A 31 9.33 7.64 -4.53
N LEU A 32 9.43 7.23 -3.26
CA LEU A 32 10.61 7.46 -2.42
C LEU A 32 11.70 6.41 -2.62
N ASN A 33 11.31 5.16 -2.82
CA ASN A 33 12.20 4.05 -3.09
C ASN A 33 11.58 3.15 -4.19
N PRO A 34 11.92 3.39 -5.46
CA PRO A 34 11.41 2.61 -6.59
C PRO A 34 11.79 1.13 -6.54
N ASN A 35 12.80 0.76 -5.74
CA ASN A 35 13.26 -0.62 -5.56
C ASN A 35 12.62 -1.31 -4.34
N TYR A 36 11.64 -0.69 -3.68
CA TYR A 36 10.89 -1.30 -2.58
C TYR A 36 9.85 -2.29 -3.14
N ILE A 37 10.31 -3.51 -3.45
CA ILE A 37 9.54 -4.54 -4.15
C ILE A 37 8.23 -4.85 -3.40
N GLU A 38 8.29 -4.95 -2.08
CA GLU A 38 7.14 -5.26 -1.23
C GLU A 38 6.02 -4.22 -1.35
N ALA A 39 6.35 -2.96 -1.66
CA ALA A 39 5.34 -1.91 -1.86
C ALA A 39 4.51 -2.17 -3.13
N TYR A 40 5.12 -2.70 -4.20
CA TYR A 40 4.37 -3.09 -5.39
C TYR A 40 3.47 -4.30 -5.13
N CYS A 41 3.98 -5.30 -4.41
CA CYS A 41 3.19 -6.48 -4.02
C CYS A 41 1.98 -6.09 -3.17
N ASN A 42 2.18 -5.29 -2.13
CA ASN A 42 1.09 -4.88 -1.25
C ASN A 42 0.11 -3.90 -1.93
N ARG A 43 0.58 -3.08 -2.88
CA ARG A 43 -0.33 -2.29 -3.73
C ARG A 43 -1.22 -3.19 -4.59
N GLY A 44 -0.68 -4.27 -5.13
CA GLY A 44 -1.46 -5.30 -5.84
C GLY A 44 -2.50 -5.97 -4.95
N MET A 45 -2.12 -6.35 -3.72
CA MET A 45 -3.07 -6.88 -2.74
C MET A 45 -4.18 -5.89 -2.40
N ALA A 46 -3.86 -4.60 -2.26
CA ALA A 46 -4.85 -3.57 -2.02
C ALA A 46 -5.80 -3.41 -3.21
N TYR A 47 -5.30 -3.44 -4.46
CA TYR A 47 -6.17 -3.45 -5.65
C TYR A 47 -7.10 -4.67 -5.70
N PHE A 48 -6.60 -5.86 -5.36
CA PHE A 48 -7.41 -7.07 -5.26
C PHE A 48 -8.51 -6.94 -4.19
N GLY A 49 -8.16 -6.43 -3.01
CA GLY A 49 -9.11 -6.16 -1.93
C GLY A 49 -10.21 -5.17 -2.34
N LEU A 50 -9.85 -4.10 -3.06
CA LEU A 50 -10.80 -3.12 -3.58
C LEU A 50 -11.75 -3.72 -4.63
N GLY A 51 -11.26 -4.65 -5.46
CA GLY A 51 -12.06 -5.35 -6.46
C GLY A 51 -13.05 -6.37 -5.87
N ASN A 52 -12.82 -6.87 -4.65
CA ASN A 52 -13.73 -7.77 -3.94
C ASN A 52 -14.82 -7.05 -3.13
N LEU A 53 -14.75 -5.72 -3.03
CA LEU A 53 -15.73 -4.87 -2.33
C LEU A 53 -16.92 -4.48 -3.21
N VAL A 54 -17.00 -4.98 -4.44
CA VAL A 54 -18.03 -4.66 -5.44
C VAL A 54 -19.04 -5.80 -5.58
#